data_AF-A0A523YCY5-F1
#
_entry.id   AF-A0A523YCY5-F1
#
_cell.length_a   1.000
_cell.length_b   1.000
_cell.length_c   1.000
_cell.angle_alpha   90.00
_cell.angle_beta   90.00
_cell.angle_gamma   90.00
#
_symmetry.space_group_name_H-M   'P 1'
#
loop_
_entity.id
_entity.type
_entity.pdbx_description
1 polymer ?
#
loop_
_entity_poly.entity_id
_entity_poly.type
_entity_poly.pdbx_seq_one_letter_code
_entity_poly.pdbx_strand_id
1 'polypeptide(L)'
;MRTVDVIVVLIISIVAGIVAMAIYEAIKAPIRRYFRKRVKEKEVSLKLPDIPQSEVMPTDVETRELKPKKKEKEVPPEEILEVIEVDPGCHETKTIFLRQGSRVSGLAEEVYGLEFSLYVVDGEGYSDFVNKDSFNALFWVENRTAIAFDFHVPKTDKWYFVFDAYRKQYPREIEFDCRIRPAS
;
A
#
# COMPACT_ATOMS: atom_id res chain seq x y z
N MET A 1 23.01 -2.90 -50.69
CA MET A 1 23.46 -3.02 -49.27
C MET A 1 22.62 -2.12 -48.37
N ARG A 2 21.31 -2.37 -48.22
CA ARG A 2 20.45 -1.61 -47.29
C ARG A 2 19.41 -2.51 -46.60
N THR A 3 18.98 -3.57 -47.27
CA THR A 3 17.98 -4.52 -46.74
C THR A 3 18.54 -5.47 -45.68
N VAL A 4 19.83 -5.83 -45.78
CA VAL A 4 20.49 -6.74 -44.81
C VAL A 4 20.66 -6.08 -43.45
N ASP A 5 21.02 -4.79 -43.41
CA ASP A 5 21.24 -4.06 -42.16
C ASP A 5 19.94 -3.87 -41.36
N VAL A 6 18.81 -3.64 -42.04
CA VAL A 6 17.50 -3.51 -41.38
C VAL A 6 17.07 -4.83 -40.74
N ILE A 7 17.29 -5.96 -41.42
CA ILE A 7 16.96 -7.29 -40.88
C ILE A 7 17.81 -7.62 -39.65
N VAL A 8 19.11 -7.29 -39.68
CA VAL A 8 20.02 -7.52 -38.55
C VAL A 8 19.60 -6.71 -37.32
N VAL A 9 19.26 -5.43 -37.49
CA VAL A 9 18.79 -4.57 -36.39
C VAL A 9 17.48 -5.09 -35.79
N LEU A 10 16.57 -5.58 -36.63
CA LEU A 10 15.29 -6.14 -36.18
C LEU A 10 15.49 -7.41 -35.35
N ILE A 11 16.37 -8.31 -35.80
CA ILE A 11 16.70 -9.55 -35.09
C ILE A 11 17.34 -9.25 -33.73
N ILE A 12 18.31 -8.31 -33.67
CA ILE A 12 18.96 -7.94 -32.40
C ILE A 12 17.92 -7.38 -31.40
N SER A 13 16.98 -6.56 -31.88
CA SER A 13 15.94 -5.98 -31.03
C SER A 13 14.98 -7.02 -30.46
N ILE A 14 14.59 -8.02 -31.28
CA ILE A 14 13.74 -9.13 -30.83
C ILE A 14 14.47 -9.99 -29.80
N VAL A 15 15.74 -10.32 -30.06
CA VAL A 15 16.56 -11.12 -29.14
C VAL A 15 16.75 -10.39 -27.81
N ALA A 16 17.03 -9.09 -27.83
CA ALA A 16 17.15 -8.28 -26.63
C ALA A 16 15.85 -8.26 -25.81
N GLY A 17 14.69 -8.15 -26.46
CA GLY A 17 13.39 -8.21 -25.81
C GLY A 17 13.11 -9.57 -25.14
N ILE A 18 13.41 -10.67 -25.82
CA ILE A 18 13.25 -12.04 -25.27
C ILE A 18 14.18 -12.25 -24.07
N VAL A 19 15.43 -11.80 -24.16
CA VAL A 19 16.41 -11.92 -23.07
C VAL A 19 15.98 -11.09 -21.86
N ALA A 20 15.51 -9.86 -22.05
CA ALA A 20 15.01 -9.01 -20.97
C ALA A 20 13.81 -9.65 -20.26
N MET A 21 12.87 -10.22 -21.02
CA MET A 21 11.69 -10.91 -20.46
C MET A 21 12.08 -12.18 -19.67
N ALA A 22 13.04 -12.96 -20.16
CA ALA A 22 13.52 -14.15 -19.48
C ALA A 22 14.27 -13.82 -18.17
N ILE A 23 15.07 -12.75 -18.16
CA ILE A 23 15.74 -12.26 -16.95
C ILE A 23 14.71 -11.77 -15.93
N TYR A 24 13.68 -11.03 -16.38
CA TYR A 24 12.59 -10.58 -15.53
C TYR A 24 11.85 -11.74 -14.84
N GLU A 25 11.44 -12.77 -15.59
CA GLU A 25 10.78 -13.95 -15.02
C GLU A 25 11.70 -14.74 -14.08
N ALA A 26 13.00 -14.82 -14.38
CA ALA A 26 13.97 -15.49 -13.52
C ALA A 26 14.18 -14.78 -12.17
N ILE A 27 14.04 -13.45 -12.14
CA ILE A 27 14.14 -12.62 -10.92
C ILE A 27 12.83 -12.64 -10.12
N LYS A 28 11.67 -12.73 -10.78
CA LYS A 28 10.33 -12.75 -10.16
C LYS A 28 10.12 -13.87 -9.14
N ALA A 29 10.58 -15.09 -9.44
CA ALA A 29 10.36 -16.27 -8.60
C ALA A 29 11.13 -16.26 -7.24
N PRO A 30 12.43 -15.93 -7.17
CA PRO A 30 13.16 -15.85 -5.89
C PRO A 30 12.66 -14.71 -5.00
N ILE A 31 12.18 -13.61 -5.58
CA ILE A 31 11.63 -12.46 -4.84
C ILE A 31 10.35 -12.84 -4.08
N ARG A 32 9.39 -13.52 -4.74
CA ARG A 32 8.19 -14.06 -4.07
C ARG A 32 8.51 -14.99 -2.89
N ARG A 33 9.64 -15.73 -2.96
CA ARG A 33 10.10 -16.61 -1.86
C ARG A 33 10.74 -15.82 -0.71
N TYR A 34 11.52 -14.79 -1.00
CA TYR A 34 12.13 -13.94 0.02
C TYR A 34 11.06 -13.20 0.84
N PHE A 35 10.00 -12.71 0.18
CA PHE A 35 8.92 -11.98 0.84
C PHE A 35 7.99 -12.86 1.68
N ARG A 36 7.66 -14.08 1.24
CA ARG A 36 6.94 -15.05 2.10
C ARG A 36 7.67 -15.33 3.42
N LYS A 37 8.99 -15.19 3.44
CA LYS A 37 9.80 -15.41 4.64
C LYS A 37 9.77 -14.21 5.59
N ARG A 38 9.88 -12.98 5.07
CA ARG A 38 9.79 -11.72 5.84
C ARG A 38 8.41 -11.50 6.47
N VAL A 39 7.33 -11.80 5.75
CA VAL A 39 5.95 -11.69 6.28
C VAL A 39 5.75 -12.65 7.45
N LYS A 40 6.22 -13.90 7.34
CA LYS A 40 6.17 -14.88 8.43
C LYS A 40 7.05 -14.52 9.63
N GLU A 41 8.24 -13.95 9.41
CA GLU A 41 9.13 -13.53 10.50
C GLU A 41 8.55 -12.37 11.32
N LYS A 42 7.84 -11.43 10.68
CA LYS A 42 7.11 -10.36 11.40
C LYS A 42 5.90 -10.89 12.18
N GLU A 43 5.18 -11.87 11.65
CA GLU A 43 4.00 -12.48 12.30
C GLU A 43 4.38 -13.26 13.58
N VAL A 44 5.58 -13.87 13.62
CA VAL A 44 6.07 -14.62 14.77
C VAL A 44 6.54 -13.71 15.92
N SER A 45 6.95 -12.46 15.64
CA SER A 45 7.46 -11.53 16.64
C SER A 45 6.36 -10.79 17.45
N LEU A 46 5.07 -11.03 17.13
CA LEU A 46 3.91 -10.39 17.76
C LEU A 46 3.25 -11.24 18.87
N LYS A 47 3.86 -12.36 19.28
CA LYS A 47 3.43 -13.05 20.51
C LYS A 47 3.96 -12.31 21.74
N LEU A 48 3.12 -11.46 22.32
CA LEU A 48 3.39 -10.87 23.64
C LEU A 48 3.59 -11.98 24.70
N PRO A 49 4.48 -11.79 25.68
CA PRO A 49 4.62 -12.70 26.80
C PRO A 49 3.39 -12.65 27.71
N ASP A 50 2.95 -13.83 28.16
CA ASP A 50 1.92 -14.00 29.19
C ASP A 50 2.37 -13.31 30.49
N ILE A 51 1.65 -12.29 30.92
CA ILE A 51 1.86 -11.64 32.22
C ILE A 51 1.11 -12.45 33.28
N PRO A 52 1.79 -12.98 34.32
CA PRO A 52 1.13 -13.75 35.37
C PRO A 52 0.25 -12.85 36.24
N GLN A 53 -0.99 -13.30 36.47
CA GLN A 53 -1.89 -12.73 37.47
C GLN A 53 -1.48 -13.19 38.88
N SER A 54 -1.26 -12.24 39.79
CA SER A 54 -1.39 -12.28 41.27
C SER A 54 -0.45 -11.20 41.86
N GLU A 55 -0.74 -10.42 42.91
CA GLU A 55 -1.47 -10.70 44.14
C GLU A 55 -2.27 -9.48 44.65
N VAL A 56 -3.26 -9.82 45.48
CA VAL A 56 -4.24 -8.98 46.18
C VAL A 56 -3.65 -8.40 47.47
N MET A 57 -4.07 -7.21 47.90
CA MET A 57 -4.60 -6.95 49.27
C MET A 57 -5.22 -5.54 49.41
N PRO A 58 -6.15 -5.35 50.38
CA PRO A 58 -7.23 -4.37 50.33
C PRO A 58 -6.99 -3.17 51.25
N THR A 59 -7.63 -2.03 50.96
CA THR A 59 -8.00 -1.07 52.01
C THR A 59 -9.25 -0.31 51.60
N ASP A 60 -10.24 -0.34 52.49
CA ASP A 60 -11.51 0.37 52.44
C ASP A 60 -11.33 1.88 52.27
N VAL A 61 -12.28 2.54 51.58
CA VAL A 61 -12.93 3.81 52.00
C VAL A 61 -13.89 4.30 50.89
N GLU A 62 -15.12 4.53 51.34
CA GLU A 62 -16.19 5.39 50.81
C GLU A 62 -16.74 5.22 49.38
N THR A 63 -17.95 4.67 49.40
CA THR A 63 -19.06 4.78 48.46
C THR A 63 -19.17 6.14 47.76
N ARG A 64 -18.79 6.19 46.48
CA ARG A 64 -19.39 7.10 45.50
C ARG A 64 -19.82 6.28 44.30
N GLU A 65 -21.13 6.22 44.05
CA GLU A 65 -21.72 5.62 42.87
C GLU A 65 -21.23 6.35 41.60
N LEU A 66 -20.13 5.87 41.04
CA LEU A 66 -19.71 6.23 39.69
C LEU A 66 -20.52 5.37 38.73
N LYS A 67 -21.45 6.02 38.01
CA LYS A 67 -22.08 5.46 36.80
C LYS A 67 -21.01 4.75 35.96
N PRO A 68 -21.28 3.55 35.43
CA PRO A 68 -20.29 2.82 34.65
C PRO A 68 -19.94 3.64 33.42
N LYS A 69 -18.73 4.23 33.41
CA LYS A 69 -18.07 4.69 32.18
C LYS A 69 -18.02 3.47 31.27
N LYS A 70 -18.85 3.46 30.21
CA LYS A 70 -18.67 2.54 29.10
C LYS A 70 -17.20 2.65 28.70
N LYS A 71 -16.42 1.60 28.97
CA LYS A 71 -15.12 1.40 28.34
C LYS A 71 -15.42 1.31 26.85
N GLU A 72 -15.22 2.42 26.16
CA GLU A 72 -15.18 2.46 24.71
C GLU A 72 -14.12 1.43 24.31
N LYS A 73 -14.55 0.36 23.66
CA LYS A 73 -13.64 -0.65 23.14
C LYS A 73 -12.80 0.06 22.10
N GLU A 74 -11.56 0.41 22.45
CA GLU A 74 -10.54 0.84 21.51
C GLU A 74 -10.46 -0.22 20.42
N VAL A 75 -10.97 0.11 19.24
CA VAL A 75 -10.87 -0.76 18.07
C VAL A 75 -9.38 -0.76 17.70
N PRO A 76 -8.71 -1.92 17.66
CA PRO A 76 -7.30 -1.97 17.35
C PRO A 76 -7.03 -1.37 15.96
N PRO A 77 -5.88 -0.73 15.75
CA PRO A 77 -5.51 -0.22 14.44
C PRO A 77 -5.51 -1.33 13.39
N GLU A 78 -6.04 -1.03 12.21
CA GLU A 78 -5.97 -1.94 11.05
C GLU A 78 -4.67 -1.68 10.30
N GLU A 79 -3.92 -2.73 9.96
CA GLU A 79 -2.66 -2.66 9.22
C GLU A 79 -2.76 -3.50 7.94
N ILE A 80 -2.38 -2.89 6.82
CA ILE A 80 -2.42 -3.47 5.48
C ILE A 80 -0.98 -3.46 4.95
N LEU A 81 -0.46 -4.63 4.63
CA LEU A 81 0.86 -4.83 4.03
C LEU A 81 0.71 -5.65 2.75
N GLU A 82 0.99 -5.05 1.60
CA GLU A 82 0.78 -5.69 0.29
C GLU A 82 1.84 -5.25 -0.72
N VAL A 83 2.11 -6.09 -1.73
CA VAL A 83 2.89 -5.72 -2.91
C VAL A 83 1.94 -5.57 -4.09
N ILE A 84 1.97 -4.41 -4.73
CA ILE A 84 1.10 -4.06 -5.86
C ILE A 84 1.96 -4.04 -7.12
N GLU A 85 1.68 -4.97 -8.04
CA GLU A 85 2.31 -5.06 -9.36
C GLU A 85 1.54 -4.11 -10.31
N VAL A 86 2.16 -3.03 -10.80
CA VAL A 86 1.55 -2.09 -11.76
C VAL A 86 2.20 -2.23 -13.13
N ASP A 87 1.41 -2.56 -14.15
CA ASP A 87 1.91 -2.70 -15.51
C ASP A 87 2.30 -1.35 -16.15
N PRO A 88 3.28 -1.33 -17.09
CA PRO A 88 3.66 -0.11 -17.80
C PRO A 88 2.47 0.50 -18.55
N GLY A 89 2.26 1.81 -18.40
CA GLY A 89 1.15 2.49 -19.08
C GLY A 89 -0.22 2.24 -18.45
N CYS A 90 -0.27 1.55 -17.31
CA CYS A 90 -1.49 1.27 -16.56
C CYS A 90 -1.46 1.95 -15.19
N HIS A 91 -2.58 1.83 -14.48
CA HIS A 91 -2.68 2.12 -13.05
C HIS A 91 -3.29 0.92 -12.37
N GLU A 92 -2.93 0.70 -11.10
CA GLU A 92 -3.59 -0.26 -10.22
C GLU A 92 -4.26 0.47 -9.07
N THR A 93 -5.31 -0.15 -8.52
CA THR A 93 -6.10 0.49 -7.49
C THR A 93 -6.30 -0.42 -6.29
N LYS A 94 -5.91 0.07 -5.11
CA LYS A 94 -6.30 -0.53 -3.84
C LYS A 94 -7.50 0.19 -3.27
N THR A 95 -8.59 -0.56 -3.08
CA THR A 95 -9.82 -0.03 -2.49
C THR A 95 -9.88 -0.32 -0.99
N ILE A 96 -10.16 0.71 -0.18
CA ILE A 96 -10.30 0.60 1.27
C ILE A 96 -11.55 1.35 1.71
N PHE A 97 -12.38 0.72 2.55
CA PHE A 97 -13.51 1.41 3.18
C PHE A 97 -13.03 2.12 4.44
N LEU A 98 -13.14 3.45 4.48
CA LEU A 98 -12.61 4.26 5.56
C LEU A 98 -13.75 5.01 6.26
N ARG A 99 -13.68 5.11 7.59
CA ARG A 99 -14.65 5.85 8.40
C ARG A 99 -14.20 7.30 8.58
N GLN A 100 -15.16 8.23 8.53
CA GLN A 100 -14.93 9.64 8.83
C GLN A 100 -14.17 9.82 10.16
N GLY A 101 -13.19 10.72 10.16
CA GLY A 101 -12.35 11.02 11.33
C GLY A 101 -11.22 10.02 11.56
N SER A 102 -11.19 8.88 10.85
CA SER A 102 -10.05 7.96 10.92
C SER A 102 -8.79 8.66 10.42
N ARG A 103 -7.65 8.36 11.05
CA ARG A 103 -6.33 8.79 10.56
C ARG A 103 -5.70 7.64 9.78
N VAL A 104 -5.26 7.95 8.58
CA VAL A 104 -4.62 6.98 7.68
C VAL A 104 -3.20 7.44 7.41
N SER A 105 -2.25 6.56 7.67
CA SER A 105 -0.82 6.86 7.52
C SER A 105 -0.08 5.65 6.98
N GLY A 106 0.98 5.87 6.21
CA GLY A 106 1.71 4.76 5.61
C GLY A 106 2.85 5.16 4.70
N LEU A 107 3.38 4.16 4.01
CA LEU A 107 4.47 4.29 3.06
C LEU A 107 4.16 3.41 1.84
N ALA A 108 4.26 3.99 0.65
CA ALA A 108 4.34 3.26 -0.61
C ALA A 108 5.77 3.38 -1.14
N GLU A 109 6.47 2.29 -1.35
CA GLU A 109 7.87 2.28 -1.82
C GLU A 109 8.04 1.30 -2.98
N GLU A 110 8.73 1.73 -4.04
CA GLU A 110 8.99 0.89 -5.21
C GLU A 110 10.25 0.06 -5.00
N VAL A 111 10.14 -1.25 -5.23
CA VAL A 111 11.16 -2.27 -4.91
C VAL A 111 12.49 -2.05 -5.65
N TYR A 112 12.44 -1.58 -6.90
CA TYR A 112 13.59 -1.38 -7.77
C TYR A 112 14.04 0.09 -7.83
N GLY A 113 13.48 0.97 -6.99
CA GLY A 113 13.78 2.40 -6.98
C GLY A 113 13.26 3.14 -8.22
N LEU A 114 12.21 2.64 -8.86
CA LEU A 114 11.56 3.27 -10.00
C LEU A 114 10.46 4.24 -9.54
N GLU A 115 10.24 5.29 -10.32
CA GLU A 115 9.24 6.29 -9.98
C GLU A 115 7.81 5.85 -10.32
N PHE A 116 6.88 6.12 -9.41
CA PHE A 116 5.44 5.99 -9.60
C PHE A 116 4.72 7.22 -9.02
N SER A 117 3.41 7.32 -9.27
CA SER A 117 2.54 8.32 -8.65
C SER A 117 1.50 7.64 -7.77
N LEU A 118 1.13 8.29 -6.67
CA LEU A 118 0.07 7.85 -5.77
C LEU A 118 -1.00 8.94 -5.67
N TYR A 119 -2.25 8.57 -5.91
CA TYR A 119 -3.42 9.42 -5.69
C TYR A 119 -4.37 8.73 -4.72
N VAL A 120 -4.92 9.47 -3.77
CA VAL A 120 -5.97 9.01 -2.87
C VAL A 120 -7.23 9.81 -3.17
N VAL A 121 -8.23 9.14 -3.71
CA VAL A 121 -9.48 9.74 -4.20
C VAL A 121 -10.68 9.00 -3.62
N ASP A 122 -11.84 9.66 -3.60
CA ASP A 122 -13.12 9.01 -3.31
C ASP A 122 -13.73 8.42 -4.60
N GLY A 123 -14.96 7.93 -4.53
CA GLY A 123 -15.62 7.30 -5.70
C GLY A 123 -15.86 8.25 -6.88
N GLU A 124 -16.16 9.52 -6.61
CA GLU A 124 -16.36 10.54 -7.66
C GLU A 124 -15.02 10.90 -8.30
N GLY A 125 -14.01 11.21 -7.48
CA GLY A 125 -12.66 11.50 -7.96
C GLY A 125 -12.01 10.33 -8.71
N TYR A 126 -12.33 9.08 -8.34
CA TYR A 126 -11.88 7.90 -9.09
C TYR A 126 -12.54 7.81 -10.48
N SER A 127 -13.85 8.09 -10.56
CA SER A 127 -14.53 8.12 -11.85
C SER A 127 -13.94 9.19 -12.78
N ASP A 128 -13.69 10.39 -12.24
CA ASP A 128 -13.09 11.49 -12.99
C ASP A 128 -11.65 11.15 -13.45
N PHE A 129 -10.86 10.51 -12.57
CA PHE A 129 -9.52 10.02 -12.90
C PHE A 129 -9.56 9.06 -14.09
N VAL A 130 -10.45 8.06 -14.08
CA VAL A 130 -10.59 7.08 -15.16
C VAL A 130 -11.01 7.74 -16.46
N ASN A 131 -11.89 8.74 -16.38
CA ASN A 131 -12.36 9.51 -17.54
C ASN A 131 -11.32 10.51 -18.09
N LYS A 132 -10.16 10.65 -17.42
CA LYS A 132 -9.11 11.65 -17.74
C LYS A 132 -9.58 13.09 -17.60
N ASP A 133 -10.58 13.31 -16.77
CA ASP A 133 -11.04 14.64 -16.39
C ASP A 133 -10.18 15.19 -15.24
N SER A 134 -10.34 16.48 -14.94
CA SER A 134 -9.74 17.06 -13.75
C SER A 134 -10.41 16.47 -12.50
N PHE A 135 -9.65 15.75 -11.69
CA PHE A 135 -10.14 15.11 -10.48
C PHE A 135 -9.57 15.79 -9.22
N ASN A 136 -10.28 15.66 -8.11
CA ASN A 136 -9.82 16.13 -6.81
C ASN A 136 -9.32 14.95 -5.98
N ALA A 137 -8.04 14.98 -5.63
CA ALA A 137 -7.44 14.02 -4.71
C ALA A 137 -7.37 14.59 -3.29
N LEU A 138 -7.68 13.75 -2.30
CA LEU A 138 -7.46 14.06 -0.89
C LEU A 138 -5.96 14.14 -0.59
N PHE A 139 -5.19 13.24 -1.20
CA PHE A 139 -3.73 13.21 -1.14
C PHE A 139 -3.19 12.81 -2.50
N TRP A 140 -2.11 13.45 -2.94
CA TRP A 140 -1.44 13.07 -4.17
C TRP A 140 0.04 13.42 -4.13
N VAL A 141 0.86 12.53 -4.70
CA VAL A 141 2.29 12.75 -4.92
C VAL A 141 2.65 12.06 -6.23
N GLU A 142 3.42 12.75 -7.07
CA GLU A 142 3.81 12.24 -8.39
C GLU A 142 5.30 11.96 -8.50
N ASN A 143 5.65 10.96 -9.31
CA ASN A 143 7.01 10.67 -9.75
C ASN A 143 8.02 10.54 -8.59
N ARG A 144 7.70 9.69 -7.61
CA ARG A 144 8.60 9.36 -6.51
C ARG A 144 8.86 7.86 -6.45
N THR A 145 10.01 7.51 -5.90
CA THR A 145 10.38 6.12 -5.61
C THR A 145 9.82 5.64 -4.28
N ALA A 146 9.53 6.57 -3.37
CA ALA A 146 8.88 6.32 -2.08
C ALA A 146 7.97 7.50 -1.71
N ILE A 147 6.77 7.20 -1.21
CA ILE A 147 5.71 8.16 -0.88
C ILE A 147 5.17 7.83 0.50
N ALA A 148 5.53 8.66 1.49
CA ALA A 148 4.90 8.65 2.79
C ALA A 148 3.62 9.48 2.76
N PHE A 149 2.55 8.98 3.37
CA PHE A 149 1.27 9.67 3.45
C PHE A 149 0.73 9.66 4.90
N ASP A 150 0.03 10.74 5.26
CA ASP A 150 -0.65 10.89 6.55
C ASP A 150 -1.79 11.89 6.39
N PHE A 151 -3.04 11.43 6.53
CA PHE A 151 -4.23 12.26 6.34
C PHE A 151 -5.39 11.81 7.22
N HIS A 152 -6.35 12.71 7.40
CA HIS A 152 -7.62 12.43 8.08
C HIS A 152 -8.73 12.22 7.05
N VAL A 153 -9.59 11.24 7.32
CA VAL A 153 -10.68 10.86 6.41
C VAL A 153 -11.86 11.83 6.58
N PRO A 154 -12.23 12.61 5.55
CA PRO A 154 -13.25 13.65 5.69
C PRO A 154 -14.68 13.10 5.72
N LYS A 155 -14.93 11.94 5.12
CA LYS A 155 -16.25 11.28 5.07
C LYS A 155 -16.12 9.76 5.08
N THR A 156 -17.12 9.08 5.65
CA THR A 156 -17.19 7.62 5.64
C THR A 156 -17.58 7.16 4.24
N ASP A 157 -16.66 6.53 3.53
CA ASP A 157 -16.87 6.11 2.14
C ASP A 157 -15.86 5.03 1.74
N LYS A 158 -16.01 4.53 0.52
CA LYS A 158 -14.98 3.78 -0.19
C LYS A 158 -13.96 4.75 -0.78
N TRP A 159 -12.70 4.54 -0.44
CA TRP A 159 -11.56 5.31 -0.93
C TRP A 159 -10.66 4.44 -1.82
N TYR A 160 -10.02 5.10 -2.78
CA TYR A 160 -9.23 4.46 -3.82
C TYR A 160 -7.81 5.01 -3.77
N PHE A 161 -6.86 4.13 -3.52
CA PHE A 161 -5.43 4.38 -3.64
C PHE A 161 -5.00 3.96 -5.02
N VAL A 162 -4.76 4.93 -5.89
CA VAL A 162 -4.42 4.74 -7.29
C VAL A 162 -2.91 4.84 -7.43
N PHE A 163 -2.28 3.74 -7.83
CA PHE A 163 -0.86 3.63 -8.12
C PHE A 163 -0.67 3.74 -9.62
N ASP A 164 -0.19 4.89 -10.08
CA ASP A 164 -0.11 5.20 -11.50
C ASP A 164 1.29 5.04 -12.08
N ALA A 165 1.35 4.36 -13.21
CA ALA A 165 2.52 4.15 -14.04
C ALA A 165 2.25 4.53 -15.53
N TYR A 166 1.24 5.36 -15.81
CA TYR A 166 0.76 5.69 -17.16
C TYR A 166 1.82 6.23 -18.14
N ARG A 167 2.94 6.77 -17.64
CA ARG A 167 4.06 7.27 -18.48
C ARG A 167 5.37 6.52 -18.23
N LYS A 168 5.30 5.34 -17.64
CA LYS A 168 6.47 4.57 -17.22
C LYS A 168 6.73 3.40 -18.18
N GLN A 169 8.01 3.16 -18.46
CA GLN A 169 8.45 2.17 -19.47
C GLN A 169 8.52 0.74 -18.93
N TYR A 170 8.62 0.60 -17.61
CA TYR A 170 8.79 -0.68 -16.91
C TYR A 170 7.64 -0.88 -15.93
N PRO A 171 7.31 -2.13 -15.56
CA PRO A 171 6.37 -2.40 -14.49
C PRO A 171 6.88 -1.81 -13.16
N ARG A 172 5.98 -1.65 -12.18
CA ARG A 172 6.31 -1.24 -10.82
C ARG A 172 5.92 -2.34 -9.86
N GLU A 173 6.80 -2.64 -8.92
CA GLU A 173 6.46 -3.43 -7.75
C GLU A 173 6.47 -2.48 -6.56
N ILE A 174 5.30 -2.17 -6.02
CA ILE A 174 5.13 -1.18 -4.96
C ILE A 174 4.78 -1.90 -3.68
N GLU A 175 5.66 -1.84 -2.69
CA GLU A 175 5.37 -2.21 -1.32
C GLU A 175 4.48 -1.15 -0.67
N PHE A 176 3.29 -1.55 -0.26
CA PHE A 176 2.29 -0.70 0.34
C PHE A 176 2.06 -1.08 1.80
N ASP A 177 2.52 -0.21 2.71
CA ASP A 177 2.23 -0.25 4.15
C ASP A 177 1.22 0.84 4.48
N CYS A 178 0.03 0.46 4.95
CA CYS A 178 -1.03 1.37 5.32
C CYS A 178 -1.58 1.02 6.70
N ARG A 179 -1.64 2.02 7.58
CA ARG A 179 -2.15 1.90 8.95
C ARG A 179 -3.33 2.83 9.13
N ILE A 180 -4.43 2.28 9.62
CA ILE A 180 -5.69 2.97 9.83
C ILE A 180 -5.95 3.01 11.33
N ARG A 181 -5.99 4.22 11.88
CA ARG A 181 -6.42 4.46 13.26
C ARG A 181 -7.86 4.97 13.25
N PRO A 182 -8.78 4.33 13.97
CA PRO A 182 -10.17 4.77 14.03
C PRO A 182 -10.28 6.17 14.63
N ALA A 183 -11.36 6.89 14.26
CA ALA A 183 -11.72 8.14 14.91
C ALA A 183 -11.90 7.91 16.42
N SER A 184 -11.25 8.74 17.23
CA SER A 184 -11.44 8.83 18.68
C SER A 184 -12.73 9.52 19.05
#